data_AF-A0A925JN79-F1
#
_entry.id   AF-A0A925JN79-F1
#
_cell.length_a   1.000
_cell.length_b   1.000
_cell.length_c   1.000
_cell.angle_alpha   90.00
_cell.angle_beta   90.00
_cell.angle_gamma   90.00
#
_symmetry.space_group_name_H-M   'P 1'
#
loop_
_entity.id
_entity.type
_entity.pdbx_description
1 polymer ?
#
loop_
_entity_poly.entity_id
_entity_poly.type
_entity_poly.pdbx_seq_one_letter_code
_entity_poly.pdbx_strand_id
1 'polypeptide(L)' 'MSEIAPLSCTYYLDYFEYLLAFVQQQYGPLLSERETDFLRRFRALSEKGRCLYVR' A
#
# COMPACT_ATOMS: atom_id res chain seq x y z
N MET A 1 0.76 -29.59 12.63
CA MET A 1 0.14 -28.89 11.50
C MET A 1 -0.12 -27.47 11.98
N SER A 2 0.74 -26.51 11.64
CA SER A 2 0.52 -25.11 12.03
C SER A 2 -0.73 -24.60 11.31
N GLU A 3 -1.74 -24.20 12.06
CA GLU A 3 -2.94 -23.57 11.53
C GLU A 3 -2.55 -22.24 10.87
N ILE A 4 -2.62 -22.19 9.53
CA ILE A 4 -2.51 -20.93 8.80
C ILE A 4 -3.82 -20.20 9.08
N ALA A 5 -3.79 -19.18 9.94
CA ALA A 5 -4.94 -18.32 10.14
C ALA A 5 -5.38 -17.77 8.76
N PRO A 6 -6.68 -17.81 8.43
CA PRO A 6 -7.16 -17.32 7.15
C PRO A 6 -6.81 -15.83 7.02
N LEU A 7 -6.15 -15.48 5.92
CA LEU A 7 -5.78 -14.11 5.59
C LEU A 7 -7.04 -13.24 5.40
N SER A 8 -6.96 -11.96 5.75
CA SER A 8 -8.04 -10.99 5.49
C SER A 8 -8.34 -10.92 3.99
N CYS A 9 -9.58 -10.62 3.60
CA CYS A 9 -9.90 -10.41 2.18
C CYS A 9 -9.16 -9.22 1.55
N THR A 10 -8.51 -8.38 2.36
CA THR A 10 -7.73 -7.20 1.98
C THR A 10 -6.23 -7.37 2.21
N TYR A 11 -5.74 -8.59 2.48
CA TYR A 11 -4.34 -8.83 2.87
C TYR A 11 -3.33 -8.27 1.86
N TYR A 12 -3.68 -8.27 0.57
CA TYR A 12 -2.84 -7.72 -0.50
C TYR A 12 -2.75 -6.19 -0.42
N LEU A 13 -3.83 -5.51 -0.03
CA LEU A 13 -3.82 -4.08 0.20
C LEU A 13 -3.00 -3.76 1.45
N ASP A 14 -3.21 -4.51 2.54
CA ASP A 14 -2.47 -4.34 3.79
C ASP A 14 -0.96 -4.45 3.55
N TYR A 15 -0.54 -5.46 2.78
CA TYR A 15 0.86 -5.66 2.41
C TYR A 15 1.39 -4.58 1.47
N PHE A 16 0.59 -4.15 0.50
CA PHE A 16 0.97 -3.07 -0.42
C PHE A 16 1.17 -1.74 0.34
N GLU A 17 0.27 -1.39 1.26
CA GLU A 17 0.41 -0.20 2.10
C GLU A 17 1.64 -0.29 3.00
N TYR A 18 1.94 -1.47 3.55
CA TYR A 18 3.19 -1.72 4.27
C TYR A 18 4.43 -1.43 3.40
N LEU A 19 4.45 -1.89 2.15
CA LEU A 19 5.56 -1.62 1.22
C LEU A 19 5.68 -0.13 0.89
N LEU A 20 4.57 0.56 0.65
CA LEU A 20 4.59 2.00 0.39
C LEU A 20 5.11 2.79 1.60
N ALA A 21 4.71 2.39 2.81
CA ALA A 21 5.22 2.99 4.04
C ALA A 21 6.72 2.75 4.19
N PHE A 22 7.19 1.53 3.93
CA PHE A 22 8.62 1.19 3.94
C PHE A 22 9.41 2.05 2.95
N VAL A 23 8.96 2.14 1.69
CA VAL A 23 9.63 2.94 0.66
C VAL A 23 9.69 4.41 1.06
N GLN A 24 8.58 4.96 1.57
CA GLN A 24 8.55 6.36 1.99
C GLN A 24 9.47 6.61 3.20
N GLN A 25 9.58 5.67 4.14
CA GLN A 25 10.46 5.80 5.30
C GLN A 25 11.94 5.73 4.90
N GLN A 26 12.32 4.81 4.03
CA GLN A 26 13.73 4.58 3.67
C GLN A 26 14.23 5.52 2.57
N TYR A 27 13.36 5.86 1.61
CA TYR A 27 13.74 6.58 0.40
C TYR A 27 12.98 7.90 0.21
N GLY A 28 12.22 8.36 1.20
CA GLY A 28 11.38 9.57 1.13
C GLY A 28 12.08 10.78 0.50
N PRO A 29 13.32 11.14 0.90
CA PRO A 29 14.06 12.26 0.30
C PRO A 29 14.48 12.07 -1.17
N LEU A 30 14.47 10.83 -1.67
CA LEU A 30 14.85 10.48 -3.04
C LEU A 30 13.63 10.38 -3.98
N LEU A 31 12.41 10.40 -3.43
CA LEU A 31 11.20 10.34 -4.23
C LEU A 31 11.04 11.62 -5.04
N SER A 32 10.80 11.47 -6.34
CA SER A 32 10.42 12.57 -7.21
C SER A 32 9.05 13.14 -6.82
N GLU A 33 8.75 14.34 -7.32
CA GLU A 33 7.43 14.95 -7.16
C GLU A 33 6.31 14.06 -7.71
N ARG A 34 6.57 13.37 -8.83
CA ARG A 34 5.60 12.46 -9.46
C ARG A 34 5.29 11.26 -8.56
N GLU A 35 6.31 10.68 -7.92
CA GLU A 35 6.15 9.55 -7.00
C GLU A 35 5.46 9.98 -5.71
N THR A 36 5.81 11.15 -5.18
CA THR A 36 5.14 11.76 -4.03
C THR A 36 3.67 12.03 -4.31
N ASP A 37 3.35 12.56 -5.50
CA ASP A 37 1.98 12.82 -5.93
C ASP A 37 1.19 11.52 -6.21
N PHE A 38 1.86 10.46 -6.67
CA PHE A 38 1.27 9.13 -6.73
C PHE A 38 0.84 8.64 -5.34
N LEU A 39 1.73 8.68 -4.34
CA LEU A 39 1.42 8.26 -2.97
C LEU A 39 0.23 9.04 -2.39
N ARG A 40 0.21 10.36 -2.61
CA ARG A 40 -0.88 11.23 -2.17
C ARG A 40 -2.21 10.87 -2.82
N ARG A 41 -2.25 10.70 -4.14
CA ARG A 41 -3.48 10.35 -4.89
C ARG A 41 -3.98 8.95 -4.52
N PHE A 42 -3.07 7.98 -4.40
CA PHE A 42 -3.43 6.62 -3.98
C PHE A 42 -4.08 6.62 -2.59
N ARG A 43 -3.49 7.33 -1.62
CA ARG A 43 -4.04 7.44 -0.25
C ARG A 43 -5.34 8.24 -0.16
N ALA A 44 -5.66 9.08 -1.16
CA ALA A 44 -6.91 9.80 -1.23
C ALA A 44 -8.09 8.95 -1.73
N LEU A 45 -7.83 7.78 -2.31
CA LEU A 45 -8.88 6.84 -2.70
C LEU A 45 -9.57 6.24 -1.46
N SER A 46 -10.85 5.89 -1.61
CA SER A 46 -11.52 5.04 -0.62
C SER A 46 -10.81 3.68 -0.50
N GLU A 47 -10.97 2.99 0.63
CA GLU A 47 -10.40 1.65 0.84
C GLU A 47 -10.79 0.68 -0.30
N LYS A 48 -12.07 0.66 -0.70
CA LYS A 48 -12.54 -0.15 -1.84
C LYS A 48 -11.85 0.26 -3.15
N GLY A 49 -11.62 1.56 -3.36
CA GLY A 49 -10.88 2.08 -4.50
C GLY A 49 -9.43 1.63 -4.51
N ARG A 50 -8.77 1.62 -3.34
CA ARG A 50 -7.40 1.10 -3.19
C ARG A 50 -7.34 -0.42 -3.39
N CYS A 51 -8.30 -1.18 -2.86
CA CYS A 51 -8.43 -2.62 -3.12
C CYS A 51 -8.54 -2.92 -4.61
N LEU A 52 -9.39 -2.17 -5.34
CA LEU A 52 -9.55 -2.33 -6.78
C LEU A 52 -8.27 -1.93 -7.54
N TYR A 53 -7.58 -0.88 -7.10
CA TYR A 53 -6.34 -0.41 -7.74
C TYR A 53 -5.20 -1.44 -7.65
N VAL A 54 -5.09 -2.15 -6.52
CA VAL A 54 -4.00 -3.12 -6.27
C VAL A 54 -4.28 -4.48 -6.92
N ARG A 55 -5.54 -4.79 -7.22
CA ARG A 55 -5.93 -6.01 -7.95
C ARG A 55 -5.65 -5.92 -9.44
#